data_AF-A0A968ZGE1-F1
#
_entry.id   AF-A0A968ZGE1-F1
#
_cell.length_a   1.000
_cell.length_b   1.000
_cell.length_c   1.000
_cell.angle_alpha   90.00
_cell.angle_beta   90.00
_cell.angle_gamma   90.00
#
_symmetry.space_group_name_H-M   'P 1'
#
loop_
_entity.id
_entity.type
_entity.pdbx_description
1 polymer ?
#
loop_
_entity_poly.entity_id
_entity_poly.type
_entity_poly.pdbx_seq_one_letter_code
_entity_poly.pdbx_strand_id
1 'polypeptide(L)' 'MTYKGTMDSALLITFLKRLIRDSDKKVLLVPDNLRVHHGKKLKQWLAEHKDEIEIFHLPPYS' A
#
# COMPACT_ATOMS: atom_id res chain seq x y z
N MET A 1 9.23 -11.21 1.00
CA MET A 1 8.04 -11.78 1.66
C MET A 1 7.10 -12.31 0.58
N THR A 2 6.59 -13.53 0.70
CA THR A 2 5.63 -14.13 -0.24
C THR A 2 4.33 -14.43 0.50
N TYR A 3 3.19 -14.02 -0.09
CA TYR A 3 1.86 -14.30 0.44
C TYR A 3 1.19 -15.37 -0.41
N LYS A 4 0.58 -16.39 0.22
CA LYS A 4 -0.23 -17.39 -0.49
C LYS A 4 -1.68 -16.91 -0.54
N GLY A 5 -2.24 -16.79 -1.75
CA GLY A 5 -3.64 -16.41 -1.98
C GLY A 5 -3.79 -15.08 -2.73
N THR A 6 -5.04 -14.67 -2.94
CA THR A 6 -5.38 -13.38 -3.55
C THR A 6 -5.02 -12.24 -2.60
N MET A 7 -4.36 -11.21 -3.11
CA MET A 7 -4.07 -9.99 -2.34
C MET A 7 -5.39 -9.30 -1.99
N ASP A 8 -5.83 -9.41 -0.74
CA ASP A 8 -6.97 -8.64 -0.19
C ASP A 8 -6.49 -7.34 0.48
N SER A 9 -7.39 -6.38 0.66
CA SER A 9 -7.12 -5.11 1.35
C SER A 9 -6.49 -5.30 2.74
N ALA A 10 -6.92 -6.29 3.53
CA ALA A 10 -6.36 -6.54 4.86
C ALA A 10 -4.92 -7.07 4.80
N LEU A 11 -4.64 -7.93 3.82
CA LEU A 11 -3.31 -8.50 3.59
C LEU A 11 -2.34 -7.41 3.12
N LEU A 12 -2.82 -6.52 2.24
CA LEU A 12 -2.06 -5.37 1.76
C LEU A 12 -1.70 -4.41 2.91
N ILE A 13 -2.64 -4.08 3.80
CA ILE A 13 -2.34 -3.24 4.98
C ILE A 13 -1.28 -3.92 5.86
N THR A 14 -1.37 -5.24 6.06
CA THR A 14 -0.37 -5.98 6.85
C THR A 14 1.01 -5.94 6.20
N PHE A 15 1.07 -6.01 4.87
CA PHE A 15 2.31 -5.84 4.11
C PHE A 15 2.89 -4.44 4.29
N LEU A 16 2.08 -3.38 4.09
CA LEU A 16 2.51 -1.99 4.22
C LEU A 16 2.99 -1.67 5.64
N LYS A 17 2.30 -2.16 6.68
CA LYS A 17 2.72 -2.03 8.08
C LYS A 17 4.10 -2.63 8.36
N ARG A 18 4.42 -3.76 7.74
CA ARG A 18 5.75 -4.38 7.88
C ARG A 18 6.80 -3.61 7.08
N LEU A 19 6.42 -3.10 5.91
CA LEU A 19 7.30 -2.33 5.04
C LEU A 19 7.76 -1.03 5.72
N ILE A 20 6.84 -0.29 6.36
CA ILE A 20 7.18 0.92 7.13
C ILE A 20 8.01 0.58 8.38
N ARG A 21 7.74 -0.54 9.05
CA ARG A 21 8.50 -0.93 10.24
C ARG A 21 9.95 -1.30 9.92
N ASP A 22 10.20 -1.85 8.75
CA ASP A 22 11.54 -2.20 8.28
C ASP A 22 12.28 -1.01 7.65
N SER A 23 11.54 0.06 7.30
CA SER A 23 12.09 1.26 6.69
C SER A 23 12.22 2.39 7.70
N ASP A 24 13.45 2.82 7.97
CA ASP A 24 13.72 4.00 8.80
C ASP A 24 13.29 5.34 8.13
N LYS A 25 12.93 5.28 6.84
CA LYS A 25 12.60 6.44 5.99
C LYS A 25 11.19 6.31 5.41
N LYS A 26 10.59 7.46 5.06
CA LYS A 26 9.29 7.53 4.39
C LYS A 26 9.27 6.64 3.15
N VAL A 27 8.31 5.72 3.11
CA VAL A 27 8.13 4.77 2.02
C VAL A 27 7.27 5.40 0.93
N LEU A 28 7.77 5.46 -0.30
CA LEU A 28 7.02 5.91 -1.47
C LEU A 28 6.71 4.68 -2.31
N LEU A 29 5.45 4.25 -2.34
CA LEU A 29 5.02 3.03 -3.04
C LEU A 29 4.34 3.39 -4.35
N VAL A 30 4.83 2.82 -5.47
CA VAL A 30 4.20 2.93 -6.79
C VAL A 30 3.66 1.56 -7.20
N PRO A 31 2.40 1.23 -6.86
CA PRO A 31 1.79 -0.03 -7.25
C PRO A 31 1.49 -0.07 -8.76
N ASP A 32 1.98 -1.11 -9.44
CA ASP A 32 1.60 -1.41 -10.82
C ASP A 32 0.19 -2.03 -10.84
N ASN A 33 -0.78 -1.30 -11.39
CA ASN A 33 -2.12 -1.77 -11.76
C ASN A 33 -2.93 -2.56 -10.70
N LEU A 34 -2.78 -2.26 -9.40
CA LEU A 34 -3.47 -2.96 -8.33
C LEU A 34 -4.94 -2.46 -8.17
N ARG A 35 -5.92 -3.23 -8.66
CA ARG A 35 -7.36 -2.93 -8.45
C ARG A 35 -7.82 -2.85 -6.97
N VAL A 36 -6.97 -3.22 -6.01
CA VAL A 36 -7.26 -3.23 -4.56
C VAL A 36 -7.23 -1.85 -3.90
N HIS A 37 -7.00 -0.77 -4.65
CA HIS A 37 -7.02 0.62 -4.13
C HIS A 37 -8.40 1.13 -3.69
N HIS A 38 -9.48 0.37 -3.93
CA HIS A 38 -10.85 0.80 -3.62
C HIS A 38 -11.35 0.43 -2.22
N GLY A 39 -10.53 -0.24 -1.39
CA GLY A 39 -10.90 -0.52 -0.01
C GLY A 39 -10.92 0.76 0.84
N LYS A 40 -12.10 1.19 1.33
CA LYS A 40 -12.23 2.31 2.30
C LYS A 40 -11.23 2.20 3.47
N LYS A 41 -11.02 0.98 3.96
CA LYS A 41 -10.08 0.66 5.05
C LYS A 41 -8.63 1.00 4.69
N LEU A 42 -8.21 0.71 3.45
CA LEU A 42 -6.85 1.03 2.99
C LEU A 42 -6.65 2.55 2.91
N LYS A 43 -7.64 3.29 2.37
CA LYS A 43 -7.56 4.76 2.31
C LYS A 43 -7.50 5.41 3.69
N GLN A 44 -8.30 4.94 4.64
CA GLN A 44 -8.22 5.41 6.03
C GLN A 44 -6.85 5.13 6.64
N TRP A 45 -6.34 3.90 6.49
CA TRP A 45 -5.03 3.53 7.01
C TRP A 45 -3.90 4.38 6.40
N LEU A 46 -3.95 4.63 5.08
CA LEU A 46 -2.97 5.51 4.42
C LEU A 46 -3.06 6.97 4.88
N ALA A 47 -4.25 7.45 5.24
CA ALA A 47 -4.41 8.80 5.76
C ALA A 47 -3.82 8.93 7.17
N GLU A 48 -3.96 7.90 8.01
CA GLU A 48 -3.37 7.87 9.36
C GLU A 48 -1.84 7.73 9.32
N HIS A 49 -1.28 7.09 8.29
CA HIS A 49 0.15 6.81 8.15
C HIS A 49 0.84 7.64 7.06
N LYS A 50 0.29 8.80 6.70
CA LYS A 50 0.76 9.62 5.57
C LYS A 50 2.21 10.09 5.69
N ASP A 51 2.70 10.29 6.91
CA ASP A 51 4.09 10.67 7.20
C ASP A 51 5.07 9.50 7.01
N GLU A 52 4.60 8.26 7.20
CA GLU A 52 5.42 7.05 7.08
C GLU A 52 5.36 6.44 5.67
N ILE A 53 4.21 6.51 5.00
CA ILE A 53 4.01 5.90 3.69
C ILE A 53 3.07 6.71 2.79
N GLU A 54 3.42 6.80 1.52
CA GLU A 54 2.63 7.48 0.50
C GLU A 54 2.54 6.61 -0.76
N ILE A 55 1.33 6.49 -1.30
CA ILE A 55 1.06 5.69 -2.49
C ILE A 55 0.85 6.61 -3.69
N PHE A 56 1.56 6.35 -4.78
CA PHE A 56 1.45 7.08 -6.04
C PHE A 56 0.89 6.18 -7.13
N HIS A 57 -0.06 6.71 -7.91
CA HIS A 57 -0.61 6.03 -9.07
C HIS A 57 0.01 6.59 -10.34
N LEU A 58 0.51 5.69 -11.19
CA LEU A 58 0.92 6.08 -12.53
C LEU A 58 -0.33 6.37 -13.37
N PRO A 59 -0.30 7.39 -14.25
CA PRO A 59 -1.37 7.58 -15.21
C PRO A 59 -1.51 6.33 -16.07
N PRO A 60 -2.74 5.95 -16.50
CA PRO A 60 -2.91 4.87 -17.44
C PRO A 60 -2.11 5.20 -18.71
N TYR A 61 -1.31 4.23 -19.18
CA TYR A 61 -0.62 4.34 -20.46
C TYR A 61 -1.66 4.64 -21.56
N SER A 62 -1.42 5.71 -22.33
CA SER A 62 -2.19 6.02 -23.55
C SER A 62 -1.99 4.97 -24.63
#